data_AF-A0A7C3BUW7-F1
#
_entry.id   AF-A0A7C3BUW7-F1
#
_cell.length_a   1.000
_cell.length_b   1.000
_cell.length_c   1.000
_cell.angle_alpha   90.00
_cell.angle_beta   90.00
_cell.angle_gamma   90.00
#
_symmetry.space_group_name_H-M   'P 1'
#
loop_
_entity.id
_entity.type
_entity.pdbx_description
1 polymer ?
#
loop_
_entity_poly.entity_id
_entity_poly.type
_entity_poly.pdbx_seq_one_letter_code
_entity_poly.pdbx_strand_id
1 'polypeptide(L)'
;MSHQRRNLLIFIAMQVLAVIIYPPSFFASSPQAAISPSALLLFIAVVLLAMNTKTFSLENGRDSLAFIQGINITVRLMMLFPNLYDAAGNLHLLLFVTQLLGIGLSWYAISILEKWRSAQLLFKKQKV
;
A
#
# COMPACT_ATOMS: atom_id res chain seq x y z
N MET A 1 -7.44 -9.95 -21.72
CA MET A 1 -6.22 -9.84 -20.89
C MET A 1 -5.86 -11.22 -20.35
N SER A 2 -4.57 -11.58 -20.26
CA SER A 2 -4.19 -12.80 -19.53
C SER A 2 -4.57 -12.65 -18.04
N HIS A 3 -5.05 -13.74 -17.40
CA HIS A 3 -5.42 -13.72 -15.97
C HIS A 3 -4.32 -13.12 -15.09
N GLN A 4 -3.05 -13.34 -15.44
CA GLN A 4 -1.88 -12.81 -14.75
C GLN A 4 -1.81 -11.26 -14.77
N ARG A 5 -2.04 -10.62 -15.93
CA ARG A 5 -2.03 -9.14 -16.02
C ARG A 5 -3.19 -8.50 -15.26
N ARG A 6 -4.35 -9.13 -15.31
CA ARG A 6 -5.53 -8.68 -14.54
C ARG A 6 -5.26 -8.72 -13.04
N ASN A 7 -4.68 -9.82 -12.56
CA ASN A 7 -4.34 -10.00 -11.15
C ASN A 7 -3.30 -8.98 -10.69
N LEU A 8 -2.25 -8.73 -11.47
CA LEU A 8 -1.26 -7.70 -11.17
C LEU A 8 -1.86 -6.28 -11.12
N LEU A 9 -2.75 -5.94 -12.05
CA LEU A 9 -3.43 -4.64 -12.05
C LEU A 9 -4.36 -4.46 -10.85
N ILE A 10 -5.12 -5.50 -10.50
CA ILE A 10 -5.95 -5.48 -9.28
C ILE A 10 -5.06 -5.28 -8.06
N PHE A 11 -3.96 -6.02 -7.97
CA PHE A 11 -3.01 -5.90 -6.86
C PHE A 11 -2.39 -4.50 -6.76
N ILE A 12 -1.93 -3.90 -7.87
CA ILE A 12 -1.43 -2.52 -7.89
C ILE A 12 -2.52 -1.54 -7.46
N ALA A 13 -3.74 -1.69 -8.00
CA ALA A 13 -4.87 -0.84 -7.62
C ALA A 13 -5.15 -0.95 -6.12
N MET A 14 -5.12 -2.15 -5.54
CA MET A 14 -5.32 -2.34 -4.10
C MET A 14 -4.24 -1.68 -3.26
N GLN A 15 -2.97 -1.81 -3.64
CA GLN A 15 -1.86 -1.15 -2.94
C GLN A 15 -1.98 0.38 -3.00
N VAL A 16 -2.33 0.91 -4.17
CA VAL A 16 -2.53 2.35 -4.36
C VAL A 16 -3.72 2.84 -3.52
N LEU A 17 -4.84 2.13 -3.53
CA LEU A 17 -6.01 2.46 -2.71
C LEU A 17 -5.68 2.43 -1.21
N ALA A 18 -4.96 1.39 -0.75
CA ALA A 18 -4.51 1.29 0.64
C ALA A 18 -3.63 2.47 1.07
N VAL A 19 -2.96 3.11 0.12
CA VAL A 19 -2.04 4.23 0.37
C VAL A 19 -2.73 5.59 0.21
N ILE A 20 -3.79 5.71 -0.59
CA ILE A 20 -4.44 7.02 -0.87
C ILE A 20 -5.68 7.27 -0.01
N ILE A 21 -6.29 6.24 0.59
CA ILE A 21 -7.50 6.42 1.42
C ILE A 21 -7.18 7.24 2.68
N TYR A 22 -7.52 8.53 2.62
CA TYR A 22 -7.46 9.51 3.70
C TYR A 22 -8.61 10.51 3.53
N PRO A 23 -9.21 11.02 4.62
CA PRO A 23 -10.19 12.09 4.52
C PRO A 23 -9.50 13.40 4.11
N PRO A 24 -10.06 14.21 3.19
CA PRO A 24 -9.45 15.47 2.77
C PRO A 24 -9.13 16.43 3.93
N SER A 25 -9.98 16.45 4.97
CA SER A 25 -9.80 17.26 6.17
C SER A 25 -8.54 16.92 6.97
N PHE A 26 -8.05 15.69 6.87
CA PHE A 26 -6.84 15.24 7.57
C PHE A 26 -5.56 15.93 7.06
N PHE A 27 -5.51 16.27 5.78
CA PHE A 27 -4.37 16.97 5.22
C PHE A 27 -4.29 18.44 5.66
N ALA A 28 -5.41 19.03 6.08
CA ALA A 28 -5.42 20.36 6.67
C ALA A 28 -4.81 20.37 8.08
N SER A 29 -5.05 19.32 8.88
CA SER A 29 -4.52 19.19 10.25
C SER A 29 -3.11 18.61 10.31
N SER A 30 -2.71 17.82 9.30
CA SER A 30 -1.39 17.19 9.24
C SER A 30 -0.82 17.21 7.82
N PRO A 31 -0.22 18.34 7.37
CA PRO A 31 0.33 18.46 6.01
C PRO A 31 1.40 17.42 5.69
N GLN A 32 2.20 17.04 6.69
CA GLN A 32 3.21 15.97 6.59
C GLN A 32 2.63 14.60 6.22
N ALA A 33 1.34 14.37 6.49
CA ALA A 33 0.66 13.15 6.09
C ALA A 33 0.52 13.03 4.57
N ALA A 34 0.58 14.13 3.81
CA ALA A 34 0.52 14.10 2.35
C ALA A 34 1.79 13.48 1.73
N ILE A 35 2.93 13.54 2.43
CA ILE A 35 4.22 13.03 1.95
C ILE A 35 4.25 11.50 1.97
N SER A 36 3.64 10.90 3.00
CA SER A 36 3.70 9.45 3.22
C SER A 36 3.11 8.64 2.06
N PRO A 37 1.91 8.96 1.54
CA PRO A 37 1.36 8.30 0.37
C PRO A 37 2.27 8.37 -0.86
N SER A 38 2.79 9.56 -1.16
CA SER A 38 3.65 9.78 -2.33
C SER A 38 4.95 8.98 -2.24
N ALA A 39 5.58 8.92 -1.07
CA ALA A 39 6.79 8.15 -0.85
C ALA A 39 6.56 6.63 -1.02
N LEU A 40 5.47 6.11 -0.46
CA LEU A 40 5.13 4.68 -0.59
C LEU A 40 4.81 4.29 -2.03
N LEU A 41 4.10 5.16 -2.77
CA LEU A 41 3.85 4.96 -4.19
C LEU A 41 5.15 4.92 -5.01
N LEU A 42 6.10 5.80 -4.69
CA LEU A 42 7.42 5.79 -5.32
C LEU A 42 8.16 4.47 -5.04
N PHE A 43 8.16 3.99 -3.80
CA PHE A 43 8.80 2.71 -3.46
C PHE A 43 8.15 1.52 -4.19
N ILE A 44 6.82 1.48 -4.28
CA ILE A 44 6.11 0.46 -5.06
C ILE A 44 6.57 0.52 -6.53
N ALA A 45 6.63 1.70 -7.12
CA ALA A 45 7.07 1.88 -8.51
C ALA A 45 8.51 1.39 -8.72
N VAL A 46 9.43 1.73 -7.81
CA VAL A 46 10.83 1.29 -7.86
C VAL A 46 10.95 -0.23 -7.76
N VAL A 47 10.24 -0.86 -6.82
CA VAL A 47 10.26 -2.33 -6.68
C VAL A 47 9.71 -3.01 -7.92
N LEU A 48 8.59 -2.52 -8.46
CA LEU A 48 8.02 -3.05 -9.70
C LEU A 48 9.00 -2.88 -10.88
N LEU A 49 9.65 -1.73 -11.03
CA LEU A 49 10.65 -1.52 -12.07
C LEU A 49 11.83 -2.51 -11.92
N ALA A 50 12.38 -2.64 -10.71
CA ALA A 50 13.52 -3.52 -10.43
C ALA A 50 13.21 -5.00 -10.69
N MET A 51 11.97 -5.45 -10.41
CA MET A 51 11.49 -6.80 -10.76
C MET A 51 11.41 -7.00 -12.28
N ASN A 52 11.03 -5.97 -13.05
CA ASN A 52 10.89 -6.08 -14.50
C ASN A 52 12.20 -5.92 -15.27
N THR A 53 13.21 -5.25 -14.69
CA THR A 53 14.57 -5.15 -15.25
C THR A 53 15.46 -6.34 -14.88
N LYS A 54 14.95 -7.31 -14.09
CA LYS A 54 15.72 -8.45 -13.52
C LYS A 54 16.87 -8.04 -12.60
N THR A 55 16.90 -6.78 -12.16
CA THR A 55 17.85 -6.31 -11.13
C THR A 55 17.53 -6.92 -9.77
N PHE A 56 16.27 -7.34 -9.57
CA PHE A 56 15.77 -7.92 -8.35
C PHE A 56 15.11 -9.28 -8.60
N SER A 57 15.35 -10.25 -7.71
CA SER A 57 14.64 -11.52 -7.78
C SER A 57 13.14 -11.30 -7.50
N LEU A 58 12.31 -12.20 -8.01
CA LEU A 58 10.86 -12.11 -7.82
C LEU A 58 10.45 -12.28 -6.36
N GLU A 59 11.20 -13.10 -5.62
CA GLU A 59 11.00 -13.32 -4.19
C GLU A 59 11.33 -12.05 -3.40
N ASN A 60 12.50 -11.45 -3.64
CA ASN A 60 12.88 -10.20 -2.98
C ASN A 60 11.91 -9.06 -3.31
N GLY A 61 11.44 -8.98 -4.55
CA GLY A 61 10.45 -7.98 -4.98
C GLY A 61 9.11 -8.14 -4.28
N ARG A 62 8.63 -9.38 -4.15
CA ARG A 62 7.42 -9.70 -3.40
C ARG A 62 7.55 -9.31 -1.93
N ASP A 63 8.66 -9.70 -1.30
CA ASP A 63 8.91 -9.43 0.12
C ASP A 63 9.07 -7.93 0.38
N SER A 64 9.67 -7.19 -0.57
CA SER A 64 9.74 -5.72 -0.50
C SER A 64 8.38 -5.05 -0.62
N LEU A 65 7.50 -5.54 -1.51
CA LEU A 65 6.13 -5.04 -1.61
C LEU A 65 5.34 -5.29 -0.31
N ALA A 66 5.50 -6.47 0.30
CA ALA A 66 4.90 -6.78 1.60
C ALA A 66 5.45 -5.86 2.70
N PHE A 67 6.76 -5.60 2.70
CA PHE A 67 7.41 -4.68 3.63
C PHE A 67 6.87 -3.24 3.48
N ILE A 68 6.70 -2.73 2.26
CA ILE A 68 6.11 -1.41 2.01
C ILE A 68 4.69 -1.32 2.59
N GLN A 69 3.87 -2.38 2.45
CA GLN A 69 2.55 -2.42 3.05
C GLN A 69 2.61 -2.47 4.59
N GLY A 70 3.59 -3.17 5.16
CA GLY A 70 3.88 -3.14 6.59
C GLY A 70 4.21 -1.73 7.09
N ILE A 71 5.06 -0.99 6.36
CA ILE A 71 5.33 0.42 6.66
C ILE A 71 4.04 1.25 6.60
N ASN A 72 3.21 1.07 5.57
CA ASN A 72 1.94 1.80 5.45
C ASN A 72 1.05 1.58 6.69
N ILE A 73 0.95 0.34 7.18
CA ILE A 73 0.19 0.03 8.41
C ILE A 73 0.78 0.77 9.61
N THR A 74 2.09 0.66 9.83
CA THR A 74 2.76 1.32 10.97
C THR A 74 2.57 2.83 10.93
N VAL A 75 2.78 3.46 9.77
CA VAL A 75 2.61 4.89 9.56
C VAL A 75 1.16 5.32 9.82
N ARG A 76 0.17 4.54 9.37
CA ARG A 76 -1.24 4.79 9.66
C ARG A 76 -1.55 4.71 11.15
N LEU A 77 -1.00 3.73 11.86
CA LEU A 77 -1.17 3.62 13.31
C LEU A 77 -0.53 4.79 14.06
N MET A 78 0.69 5.20 13.66
CA MET A 78 1.37 6.37 14.22
C MET A 78 0.57 7.65 13.98
N MET A 79 -0.12 7.77 12.85
CA MET A 79 -0.97 8.93 12.53
C MET A 79 -2.36 8.86 13.17
N LEU A 80 -2.93 7.67 13.36
CA LEU A 80 -4.31 7.49 13.81
C LEU A 80 -4.51 8.02 15.23
N PHE A 81 -3.76 7.51 16.20
CA PHE A 81 -3.96 7.85 17.61
C PHE A 81 -3.82 9.35 17.93
N PRO A 82 -2.78 10.07 17.48
CA PRO A 82 -2.65 11.49 17.79
C PRO A 82 -3.69 12.38 17.10
N ASN A 83 -4.38 11.87 16.07
CA ASN A 83 -5.38 12.63 15.32
C ASN A 83 -6.80 12.08 15.50
N LEU A 84 -7.00 11.14 16.43
CA LEU A 84 -8.29 10.45 16.60
C LEU A 84 -9.36 11.36 17.21
N TYR A 85 -8.93 12.28 18.07
CA TYR A 85 -9.80 13.23 18.76
C TYR A 85 -9.42 14.67 18.39
N ASP A 86 -10.42 15.53 18.23
CA ASP A 86 -10.18 16.97 18.08
C ASP A 86 -9.86 17.64 19.42
N ALA A 87 -9.55 18.94 19.39
CA ALA A 87 -9.27 19.74 20.58
C ALA A 87 -10.48 19.85 21.54
N ALA A 88 -11.69 19.57 21.08
CA ALA A 88 -12.92 19.54 21.87
C ALA A 88 -13.24 18.12 22.41
N GLY A 89 -12.41 17.12 22.11
CA GLY A 89 -12.58 15.73 22.52
C GLY A 89 -13.56 14.92 21.67
N ASN A 90 -13.99 15.43 20.50
CA ASN A 90 -14.85 14.69 19.59
C ASN A 90 -14.05 13.69 18.76
N LEU A 91 -14.63 12.50 18.55
CA LEU A 91 -14.04 11.47 17.72
C LEU A 91 -14.11 11.85 16.23
N HIS A 92 -12.98 11.84 15.54
CA HIS A 92 -12.93 11.92 14.09
C HIS A 92 -13.30 10.58 13.44
N LEU A 93 -14.60 10.25 13.46
CA LEU A 93 -15.12 8.96 12.98
C LEU A 93 -14.70 8.65 11.53
N LEU A 94 -14.72 9.65 10.65
CA LEU A 94 -14.33 9.47 9.24
C LEU A 94 -12.83 9.13 9.12
N LEU A 95 -11.97 9.77 9.92
CA LEU A 95 -10.54 9.42 9.98
C LEU A 95 -10.38 7.99 10.50
N PHE A 96 -11.06 7.64 11.58
CA PHE A 96 -10.99 6.30 12.16
C PHE A 96 -11.36 5.22 11.14
N VAL A 97 -12.50 5.37 10.45
CA VAL A 97 -12.97 4.40 9.44
C VAL A 97 -12.01 4.32 8.26
N THR A 98 -11.56 5.45 7.71
CA THR A 98 -10.63 5.45 6.57
C THR A 98 -9.27 4.83 6.91
N GLN A 99 -8.77 5.05 8.13
CA GLN A 99 -7.55 4.43 8.62
C GLN A 99 -7.69 2.92 8.79
N LEU A 100 -8.80 2.45 9.38
CA LEU A 100 -9.09 1.02 9.48
C LEU A 100 -9.21 0.35 8.11
N LEU A 101 -9.88 0.99 7.15
CA LEU A 101 -9.97 0.48 5.78
C LEU A 101 -8.59 0.41 5.11
N GLY A 102 -7.77 1.44 5.27
CA GLY A 102 -6.39 1.46 4.74
C GLY A 102 -5.52 0.35 5.34
N ILE A 103 -5.58 0.15 6.66
CA ILE A 103 -4.87 -0.93 7.35
C ILE A 103 -5.36 -2.30 6.86
N GLY A 104 -6.68 -2.50 6.79
CA GLY A 104 -7.29 -3.74 6.30
C GLY A 104 -6.89 -4.06 4.86
N LEU A 105 -6.85 -3.06 3.98
CA LEU A 105 -6.40 -3.22 2.60
C LEU A 105 -4.91 -3.56 2.51
N SER A 106 -4.05 -2.91 3.29
CA SER A 106 -2.62 -3.24 3.34
C SER A 106 -2.39 -4.66 3.88
N TRP A 107 -3.10 -5.05 4.93
CA TRP A 107 -3.04 -6.40 5.48
C TRP A 107 -3.48 -7.45 4.45
N TYR A 108 -4.57 -7.18 3.75
CA TYR A 108 -5.07 -8.06 2.70
C TYR A 108 -4.10 -8.15 1.53
N ALA A 109 -3.45 -7.05 1.14
CA ALA A 109 -2.40 -7.05 0.12
C ALA A 109 -1.20 -7.94 0.52
N ILE A 110 -0.76 -7.88 1.79
CA ILE A 110 0.28 -8.78 2.32
C ILE A 110 -0.18 -10.24 2.24
N SER A 111 -1.40 -10.52 2.71
CA SER A 111 -1.98 -11.88 2.69
C SER A 111 -2.09 -12.46 1.28
N ILE A 112 -2.35 -11.61 0.27
CA ILE A 112 -2.35 -12.02 -1.14
C ILE A 112 -0.93 -12.33 -1.61
N LEU A 113 0.04 -11.47 -1.30
CA LEU A 113 1.45 -11.65 -1.69
C LEU A 113 2.00 -12.98 -1.19
N GLU A 114 1.71 -13.34 0.06
CA GLU A 114 2.14 -14.62 0.64
C GLU A 114 1.57 -15.83 -0.12
N LYS A 115 0.33 -15.73 -0.60
CA LYS A 115 -0.37 -16.82 -1.32
C LYS A 115 0.00 -16.91 -2.79
N TRP A 116 0.44 -15.81 -3.42
CA TRP A 116 0.73 -15.79 -4.86
C TRP A 116 2.14 -16.30 -5.16
N ARG A 117 2.23 -17.18 -6.17
CA ARG A 117 3.51 -17.67 -6.70
C ARG A 117 4.21 -16.52 -7.42
N SER A 118 5.48 -16.22 -7.08
CA SER A 118 6.21 -14.99 -7.48
C SER A 118 6.24 -14.73 -9.00
N ALA A 119 6.14 -15.77 -9.83
CA ALA A 119 6.02 -15.66 -11.29
C ALA A 119 4.80 -14.85 -11.77
N GLN A 120 3.75 -14.73 -10.96
CA GLN A 120 2.52 -14.00 -11.31
C GLN A 120 2.67 -12.47 -11.22
N LEU A 121 3.75 -11.97 -10.61
CA LEU A 121 3.99 -10.54 -10.38
C LEU A 121 4.68 -9.82 -11.54
N LEU A 122 4.98 -10.52 -12.64
CA LEU A 122 5.63 -9.95 -13.82
C LEU A 122 4.62 -9.43 -14.86
N PHE A 123 4.94 -8.30 -15.49
CA PHE A 123 4.17 -7.78 -16.64
C PHE A 123 4.37 -8.63 -17.92
N LYS A 124 5.46 -9.40 -17.99
CA LYS A 124 5.83 -10.27 -19.11
C LYS A 124 6.05 -11.70 -18.61
N LYS A 125 5.43 -12.69 -19.28
CA LYS A 125 5.68 -14.12 -19.02
C LYS A 125 7.18 -14.40 -19.21
N GLN A 126 7.86 -14.91 -18.19
CA GLN A 126 9.16 -15.56 -18.40
C GLN A 126 8.90 -16.78 -19.30
N LYS A 127 9.57 -16.83 -20.46
CA LYS A 127 9.80 -18.11 -21.13
C LYS A 127 10.79 -18.85 -20.24
N VAL A 128 10.30 -19.90 -19.58
CA VAL A 128 11.17 -20.94 -19.01
C VAL A 128 11.82 -21.66 -20.17
#